data_AF-A0A7W1FBQ9-F1
#
_entry.id   AF-A0A7W1FBQ9-F1
#
_cell.length_a   1.000
_cell.length_b   1.000
_cell.length_c   1.000
_cell.angle_alpha   90.00
_cell.angle_beta   90.00
_cell.angle_gamma   90.00
#
_symmetry.space_group_name_H-M   'P 1'
#
loop_
_entity.id
_entity.type
_entity.pdbx_description
1 polymer ?
#
loop_
_entity_poly.entity_id
_entity_poly.type
_entity_poly.pdbx_seq_one_letter_code
_entity_poly.pdbx_strand_id
1 'polypeptide(L)'
;MRLVKISAPKGKGTNVAQTAFSVGIEQVSIQTVETHLAAGEPQTKDVIDIETSTPKAKHFIDALLAADFYNSEEFSIAIRQPRSIISGDSLRELTKPLVVPATDIFEELWQFSHITVGFVGRNFIAACLLAYGLINQQILLIIAGLLFLQLL
;
A
#
# COMPACT_ATOMS: atom_id res chain seq x y z
N MET A 1 9.35 8.42 5.30
CA MET A 1 10.01 7.28 5.97
C MET A 1 9.06 6.10 5.91
N ARG A 2 9.58 4.88 5.75
CA ARG A 2 8.83 3.64 5.61
C ARG A 2 9.47 2.54 6.47
N LEU A 3 8.62 1.70 7.04
CA LEU A 3 9.02 0.47 7.69
C LEU A 3 8.67 -0.67 6.74
N VAL A 4 9.68 -1.36 6.23
CA VAL A 4 9.53 -2.49 5.32
C VAL A 4 9.84 -3.76 6.08
N LYS A 5 8.88 -4.68 6.11
CA LYS A 5 9.00 -5.99 6.73
C LYS A 5 8.90 -7.06 5.66
N ILE A 6 9.90 -7.93 5.58
CA ILE A 6 9.96 -9.02 4.62
C ILE A 6 10.01 -10.33 5.37
N SER A 7 9.13 -11.26 5.01
CA SER A 7 9.27 -12.66 5.41
C SER A 7 9.85 -13.43 4.22
N ALA A 8 10.97 -14.10 4.44
CA ALA A 8 11.68 -14.89 3.45
C ALA A 8 11.90 -16.32 3.97
N PRO A 9 12.14 -17.30 3.07
CA PRO A 9 12.60 -18.62 3.46
C PRO A 9 13.90 -18.55 4.28
N LYS A 10 14.07 -19.52 5.19
CA LYS A 10 15.27 -19.64 6.02
C LYS A 10 16.55 -19.61 5.15
N GLY A 11 17.50 -18.75 5.52
CA GLY A 11 18.79 -18.60 4.86
C GLY A 11 18.80 -17.60 3.71
N LYS A 12 17.64 -17.04 3.31
CA LYS A 12 17.56 -15.99 2.28
C LYS A 12 17.64 -14.57 2.86
N GLY A 13 17.56 -14.40 4.19
CA GLY A 13 17.61 -13.09 4.83
C GLY A 13 18.88 -12.30 4.51
N THR A 14 20.03 -12.97 4.40
CA THR A 14 21.31 -12.33 4.05
C THR A 14 21.29 -11.73 2.64
N ASN A 15 20.67 -12.42 1.67
CA ASN A 15 20.56 -11.92 0.29
C ASN A 15 19.69 -10.67 0.24
N VAL A 16 18.57 -10.67 0.98
CA VAL A 16 17.69 -9.50 1.11
C VAL A 16 18.44 -8.31 1.71
N ALA A 17 19.25 -8.55 2.75
CA ALA A 17 20.06 -7.50 3.37
C ALA A 17 21.11 -6.94 2.40
N GLN A 18 21.77 -7.79 1.60
CA GLN A 18 22.71 -7.33 0.56
C GLN A 18 22.02 -6.43 -0.47
N THR A 19 20.80 -6.76 -0.89
CA THR A 19 19.99 -5.90 -1.77
C THR A 19 19.64 -4.57 -1.10
N ALA A 20 19.39 -4.55 0.20
CA ALA A 20 19.14 -3.31 0.94
C ALA A 20 20.41 -2.44 1.01
N PHE A 21 21.57 -3.04 1.29
CA PHE A 21 22.84 -2.31 1.34
C PHE A 21 23.24 -1.74 -0.03
N SER A 22 22.95 -2.43 -1.13
CA SER A 22 23.29 -1.95 -2.48
C SER A 22 22.52 -0.69 -2.90
N VAL A 23 21.35 -0.45 -2.31
CA VAL A 23 20.55 0.78 -2.52
C VAL A 23 20.82 1.87 -1.47
N GLY A 24 21.83 1.67 -0.61
CA GLY A 24 22.28 2.66 0.37
C GLY A 24 21.45 2.70 1.66
N ILE A 25 20.78 1.60 2.04
CA ILE A 25 20.21 1.43 3.38
C ILE A 25 21.35 1.02 4.31
N GLU A 26 21.50 1.68 5.46
CA GLU A 26 22.65 1.48 6.34
C GLU A 26 22.43 0.35 7.37
N GLN A 27 21.18 0.11 7.74
CA GLN A 27 20.83 -0.84 8.79
C GLN A 27 19.67 -1.73 8.37
N VAL A 28 19.81 -3.01 8.67
CA VAL A 28 18.81 -4.05 8.44
C VAL A 28 18.79 -4.96 9.66
N SER A 29 17.61 -5.28 10.18
CA SER A 29 17.44 -6.27 11.26
C SER A 29 16.96 -7.58 10.67
N ILE A 30 17.62 -8.68 11.00
CA ILE A 30 17.23 -10.04 10.59
C ILE A 30 16.89 -10.84 11.84
N GLN A 31 15.71 -11.43 11.86
CA GLN A 31 15.22 -12.29 12.94
C GLN A 31 14.72 -13.60 12.35
N THR A 32 15.17 -14.73 12.89
CA THR A 32 14.57 -16.02 12.53
C THR A 32 13.35 -16.26 13.39
N VAL A 33 12.20 -16.47 12.76
CA VAL A 33 10.91 -16.71 13.42
C VAL A 33 10.38 -18.09 13.06
N GLU A 34 9.72 -18.72 14.02
CA GLU A 34 8.98 -19.96 13.81
C GLU A 34 7.49 -19.62 13.65
N THR A 35 6.91 -20.00 12.52
CA THR A 35 5.49 -19.79 12.23
C THR A 35 4.74 -21.10 12.42
N HIS A 36 3.81 -21.12 13.37
CA HIS A 36 2.93 -22.26 13.59
C HIS A 36 1.65 -22.10 12.77
N LEU A 37 1.34 -23.08 11.93
CA LEU A 37 0.11 -23.15 11.17
C LEU A 37 -0.88 -24.04 11.92
N ALA A 38 -2.17 -23.69 11.90
CA ALA A 38 -3.22 -24.39 12.66
C ALA A 38 -3.35 -25.90 12.32
N ALA A 39 -2.88 -26.32 11.15
CA ALA A 39 -2.93 -27.71 10.68
C ALA A 39 -1.63 -28.16 9.98
N GLY A 40 -0.49 -27.56 10.32
CA GLY A 40 0.78 -27.84 9.62
C GLY A 40 1.98 -27.87 10.54
N GLU A 41 3.10 -28.37 10.00
CA GLU A 41 4.38 -28.33 10.71
C GLU A 41 4.87 -26.89 10.89
N PRO A 42 5.58 -26.60 11.99
CA PRO A 42 6.18 -25.31 12.19
C PRO A 42 7.16 -24.98 11.05
N GLN A 43 7.00 -23.80 10.46
CA GLN A 43 7.89 -23.32 9.41
C GLN A 43 8.82 -22.26 9.98
N THR A 44 10.13 -22.49 9.84
CA THR A 44 11.12 -21.47 10.15
C THR A 44 11.28 -20.51 8.97
N LYS A 45 11.14 -19.21 9.21
CA LYS A 45 11.31 -18.15 8.22
C LYS A 45 12.28 -17.09 8.76
N ASP A 46 12.96 -16.40 7.85
CA ASP A 46 13.70 -15.20 8.19
C ASP A 46 12.78 -14.00 8.00
N VAL A 47 12.73 -13.13 9.01
CA VAL A 47 12.00 -11.88 9.00
C VAL A 47 13.02 -10.75 8.99
N ILE A 48 12.92 -9.90 7.99
CA ILE A 48 13.81 -8.78 7.75
C ILE A 48 13.01 -7.50 7.97
N ASP A 49 13.42 -6.71 8.96
CA ASP A 49 12.83 -5.41 9.27
C ASP A 49 13.81 -4.30 8.85
N ILE A 50 13.31 -3.37 8.04
CA ILE A 50 14.07 -2.27 7.44
C ILE A 50 13.34 -0.97 7.70
N GLU A 51 14.06 0.01 8.24
CA GLU A 51 13.57 1.35 8.48
C GLU A 51 14.37 2.33 7.61
N THR A 52 13.71 3.03 6.69
CA THR A 52 14.40 3.91 5.75
C THR A 52 13.54 5.02 5.16
N SER A 53 14.15 5.94 4.40
CA SER A 53 13.45 7.03 3.73
C SER A 53 12.54 6.51 2.61
N THR A 54 11.49 7.26 2.26
CA THR A 54 10.53 6.82 1.23
C THR A 54 11.19 6.51 -0.12
N PRO A 55 12.17 7.31 -0.61
CA PRO A 55 12.87 6.98 -1.85
C PRO A 55 13.73 5.72 -1.77
N LYS A 56 14.50 5.55 -0.68
CA LYS A 56 15.32 4.34 -0.49
C LYS A 56 14.45 3.09 -0.39
N ALA A 57 13.33 3.17 0.30
CA ALA A 57 12.36 2.07 0.38
C ALA A 57 11.83 1.67 -1.01
N LYS A 58 11.49 2.63 -1.87
CA LYS A 58 11.04 2.33 -3.23
C LYS A 58 12.12 1.60 -4.03
N HIS A 59 13.33 2.17 -4.07
CA HIS A 59 14.45 1.57 -4.80
C HIS A 59 14.80 0.17 -4.30
N PHE A 60 14.72 -0.03 -2.99
CA PHE A 60 14.89 -1.34 -2.37
C PHE A 60 13.85 -2.35 -2.85
N ILE A 61 12.56 -2.01 -2.81
CA ILE A 61 11.49 -2.90 -3.26
C ILE A 61 11.65 -3.22 -4.75
N ASP A 62 11.91 -2.20 -5.59
CA ASP A 62 12.15 -2.42 -7.02
C ASP A 62 13.32 -3.40 -7.25
N ALA A 63 14.43 -3.22 -6.53
CA ALA A 63 15.60 -4.10 -6.64
C ALA A 63 15.34 -5.51 -6.10
N LEU A 64 14.55 -5.65 -5.04
CA LEU A 64 14.18 -6.95 -4.46
C LEU A 64 13.27 -7.73 -5.41
N LEU A 65 12.25 -7.08 -5.98
CA LEU A 65 11.33 -7.70 -6.93
C LEU A 65 12.03 -8.12 -8.23
N ALA A 66 13.12 -7.44 -8.59
CA ALA A 66 13.94 -7.76 -9.76
C ALA A 66 15.04 -8.81 -9.50
N ALA A 67 15.21 -9.27 -8.26
CA ALA A 67 16.28 -10.20 -7.91
C ALA A 67 15.94 -11.66 -8.27
N ASP A 68 16.92 -12.40 -8.81
CA ASP A 68 16.73 -13.79 -9.27
C ASP A 68 16.28 -14.77 -8.17
N PHE A 69 16.53 -14.42 -6.89
CA PHE A 69 16.16 -15.26 -5.75
C PHE A 69 14.77 -14.94 -5.18
N TYR A 70 14.10 -13.90 -5.69
CA TYR A 70 12.78 -13.50 -5.23
C TYR A 70 11.70 -14.39 -5.86
N ASN A 71 10.83 -14.94 -5.02
CA ASN A 71 9.66 -15.70 -5.44
C ASN A 71 8.43 -15.18 -4.67
N SER A 72 7.40 -14.72 -5.39
CA SER A 72 6.18 -14.16 -4.78
C SER A 72 5.37 -15.16 -3.94
N GLU A 73 5.56 -16.47 -4.13
CA GLU A 73 4.87 -17.51 -3.36
C GLU A 73 5.53 -17.76 -1.99
N GLU A 74 6.83 -17.52 -1.91
CA GLU A 74 7.64 -17.83 -0.73
C GLU A 74 7.97 -16.59 0.10
N PHE A 75 7.96 -15.41 -0.53
CA PHE A 75 8.26 -14.13 0.09
C PHE A 75 6.98 -13.35 0.37
N SER A 76 6.93 -12.70 1.51
CA SER A 76 5.90 -11.73 1.85
C SER A 76 6.54 -10.39 2.15
N ILE A 77 6.00 -9.31 1.59
CA ILE A 77 6.47 -7.95 1.80
C ILE A 77 5.31 -7.15 2.42
N ALA A 78 5.56 -6.52 3.57
CA ALA A 78 4.63 -5.61 4.22
C ALA A 78 5.31 -4.25 4.38
N ILE A 79 4.69 -3.21 3.83
CA ILE A 79 5.17 -1.84 3.94
C ILE A 79 4.24 -1.08 4.88
N ARG A 80 4.79 -0.45 5.91
CA ARG A 80 4.05 0.36 6.87
C ARG A 80 4.51 1.80 6.82
N GLN A 81 3.56 2.72 6.93
CA GLN A 81 3.80 4.15 7.08
C GLN A 81 3.73 4.52 8.57
N PRO A 82 4.84 4.96 9.20
CA PRO A 82 4.79 5.45 10.58
C PRO A 82 3.95 6.73 10.67
N ARG A 83 3.10 6.83 11.70
CA ARG A 83 2.24 8.02 11.92
C ARG A 83 2.99 9.24 12.43
N SER A 84 4.14 9.03 13.05
CA SER A 84 5.05 10.07 13.52
C SER A 84 6.48 9.58 13.37
N ILE A 85 7.37 10.48 12.96
CA ILE A 85 8.80 10.22 12.78
C ILE A 85 9.55 11.24 13.60
N ILE A 86 10.31 10.79 14.59
CA ILE A 86 11.25 11.61 15.35
C ILE A 86 12.65 11.15 14.92
N SER A 87 13.28 11.92 14.03
CA SER A 87 14.63 11.66 13.53
C SER A 87 15.44 12.97 13.53
N GLY A 88 16.77 12.84 13.58
CA GLY A 88 17.70 13.95 13.35
C GLY A 88 17.84 14.33 11.88
N ASP A 89 17.33 13.52 10.95
CA ASP A 89 17.38 13.77 9.52
C ASP A 89 16.39 14.86 9.09
N SER A 90 16.68 15.53 7.97
CA SER A 90 15.78 16.56 7.45
C SER A 90 14.45 15.94 6.98
N LEU A 91 13.33 16.55 7.39
CA LEU A 91 11.98 16.08 6.99
C LEU A 91 11.84 15.95 5.47
N ARG A 92 12.47 16.86 4.71
CA ARG A 92 12.44 16.88 3.26
C ARG A 92 13.09 15.66 2.62
N GLU A 93 14.16 15.13 3.21
CA GLU A 93 14.83 13.91 2.73
C GLU A 93 14.04 12.66 3.09
N LEU A 94 13.39 12.66 4.26
CA LEU A 94 12.57 11.55 4.73
C LEU A 94 11.26 11.38 3.95
N THR A 95 10.64 12.48 3.48
CA THR A 95 9.29 12.49 2.90
C THR A 95 9.25 12.97 1.44
N LYS A 96 10.40 13.08 0.76
CA LYS A 96 10.48 13.59 -0.61
C LYS A 96 9.44 12.90 -1.52
N PRO A 97 8.58 13.66 -2.21
CA PRO A 97 7.58 13.09 -3.11
C PRO A 97 8.28 12.34 -4.25
N LEU A 98 7.73 11.18 -4.59
CA LEU A 98 8.22 10.33 -5.67
C LEU A 98 7.56 10.70 -7.00
N VAL A 99 8.31 10.60 -8.09
CA VAL A 99 7.82 10.87 -9.45
C VAL A 99 6.82 9.79 -9.92
N VAL A 100 6.94 8.57 -9.38
CA VAL A 100 6.02 7.45 -9.62
C VAL A 100 5.57 6.89 -8.26
N PRO A 101 4.26 6.68 -8.04
CA PRO A 101 3.76 6.07 -6.82
C PRO A 101 4.39 4.68 -6.63
N ALA A 102 4.75 4.36 -5.39
CA ALA A 102 5.19 3.02 -5.05
C ALA A 102 4.00 2.03 -5.15
N THR A 103 4.27 0.74 -5.34
CA THR A 103 3.24 -0.30 -5.59
C THR A 103 2.16 -0.36 -4.50
N ASP A 104 2.53 -0.08 -3.25
CA ASP A 104 1.62 0.07 -2.12
C ASP A 104 0.60 1.21 -2.31
N ILE A 105 0.99 2.30 -2.97
CA ILE A 105 0.11 3.43 -3.23
C ILE A 105 -0.95 3.06 -4.28
N PHE A 106 -0.64 2.17 -5.23
CA PHE A 106 -1.66 1.70 -6.18
C PHE A 106 -2.72 0.85 -5.50
N GLU A 107 -2.35 0.01 -4.53
CA GLU A 107 -3.31 -0.77 -3.73
C GLU A 107 -4.15 0.15 -2.81
N GLU A 108 -3.54 1.15 -2.19
CA GLU A 108 -4.27 2.16 -1.42
C GLU A 108 -5.23 2.96 -2.32
N LEU A 109 -4.75 3.46 -3.45
CA LEU A 109 -5.59 4.15 -4.45
C LEU A 109 -6.71 3.27 -4.95
N TRP A 110 -6.50 1.96 -5.12
CA TRP A 110 -7.53 1.02 -5.51
C TRP A 110 -8.61 0.84 -4.44
N GLN A 111 -8.23 0.82 -3.16
CA GLN A 111 -9.18 0.82 -2.04
C GLN A 111 -9.99 2.11 -1.98
N PHE A 112 -9.36 3.26 -2.21
CA PHE A 112 -10.03 4.57 -2.21
C PHE A 112 -10.83 4.86 -3.49
N SER A 113 -10.44 4.27 -4.61
CA SER A 113 -11.11 4.41 -5.92
C SER A 113 -12.13 3.30 -6.18
N HIS A 114 -12.38 2.43 -5.19
CA HIS A 114 -13.31 1.32 -5.35
C HIS A 114 -14.74 1.87 -5.48
N ILE A 115 -15.22 1.95 -6.72
CA ILE A 115 -16.60 2.31 -7.04
C ILE A 115 -17.50 1.18 -6.52
N THR A 116 -18.10 1.38 -5.35
CA THR A 116 -19.04 0.40 -4.79
C THR A 116 -20.33 0.34 -5.62
N VAL A 117 -20.99 -0.82 -5.65
CA VAL A 117 -22.31 -0.95 -6.29
C VAL A 117 -23.31 0.06 -5.72
N GLY A 118 -23.22 0.36 -4.42
CA GLY A 118 -24.03 1.39 -3.77
C GLY A 118 -23.71 2.83 -4.23
N PHE A 119 -22.47 3.12 -4.64
CA PHE A 119 -22.10 4.39 -5.26
C PHE A 119 -22.71 4.53 -6.66
N VAL A 120 -22.63 3.47 -7.48
CA VAL A 120 -23.26 3.46 -8.82
C VAL A 120 -24.77 3.59 -8.70
N GLY A 121 -25.40 2.80 -7.82
CA GLY A 121 -26.85 2.81 -7.63
C GLY A 121 -27.38 4.17 -7.16
N ARG A 122 -26.69 4.83 -6.21
CA ARG A 122 -27.08 6.17 -5.75
C ARG A 122 -26.96 7.22 -6.85
N ASN A 123 -25.85 7.23 -7.59
CA ASN A 123 -25.69 8.14 -8.73
C ASN A 123 -26.73 7.89 -9.83
N PHE A 124 -27.06 6.63 -10.12
CA PHE A 124 -28.09 6.29 -11.10
C PHE A 124 -29.47 6.78 -10.66
N ILE A 125 -29.88 6.50 -9.42
CA ILE A 125 -31.18 6.94 -8.88
C ILE A 125 -31.25 8.47 -8.84
N ALA A 126 -30.18 9.14 -8.38
CA ALA A 126 -30.09 10.59 -8.33
C ALA A 126 -30.21 11.21 -9.74
N ALA A 127 -29.54 10.64 -10.74
CA ALA A 127 -29.64 11.07 -12.13
C ALA A 127 -31.05 10.88 -12.69
N CYS A 128 -31.71 9.75 -12.41
CA CYS A 128 -33.09 9.50 -12.83
C CYS A 128 -34.08 10.47 -12.18
N LEU A 129 -33.94 10.73 -10.87
CA LEU A 129 -34.78 11.70 -10.14
C LEU A 129 -34.60 13.11 -10.69
N LEU A 130 -33.35 13.50 -10.98
CA LEU A 130 -33.03 14.80 -11.57
C LEU A 130 -33.64 14.94 -12.97
N ALA A 131 -33.43 13.94 -13.84
CA ALA A 131 -33.96 13.95 -15.21
C ALA A 131 -35.49 14.01 -15.22
N TYR A 132 -36.15 13.19 -14.40
CA TYR A 132 -37.61 13.18 -14.27
C TYR A 132 -38.14 14.50 -13.68
N GLY A 133 -37.45 15.04 -12.67
CA GLY A 133 -37.80 16.33 -12.05
C GLY A 133 -37.69 17.49 -13.03
N LEU A 134 -36.68 17.49 -13.91
CA LEU A 134 -36.50 18.50 -14.95
C LEU A 134 -37.60 18.41 -16.03
N ILE A 135 -37.94 17.20 -16.49
CA ILE A 135 -38.98 17.00 -17.52
C ILE A 135 -40.35 17.45 -17.02
N ASN A 136 -40.70 17.13 -15.78
CA ASN A 136 -42.02 17.41 -15.21
C ASN A 136 -42.08 18.73 -14.41
N GLN A 137 -41.01 19.53 -14.43
CA GLN A 137 -40.86 20.77 -13.65
C GLN A 137 -41.13 20.61 -12.15
N GLN A 138 -40.79 19.46 -11.58
CA GLN A 138 -40.99 19.16 -10.16
C GLN A 138 -39.76 19.53 -9.35
N ILE A 139 -39.78 20.73 -8.77
CA ILE A 139 -38.67 21.32 -8.01
C ILE A 139 -38.18 20.41 -6.88
N LEU A 140 -39.10 19.72 -6.17
CA LEU A 140 -38.72 18.81 -5.07
C LEU A 140 -37.85 17.64 -5.54
N LEU A 141 -38.14 17.08 -6.72
CA LEU A 141 -37.36 15.97 -7.28
C LEU A 141 -36.01 16.44 -7.83
N ILE A 142 -35.95 17.67 -8.36
CA ILE A 142 -34.69 18.30 -8.77
C ILE A 142 -33.77 18.48 -7.55
N ILE A 143 -34.30 19.02 -6.45
CA ILE A 143 -33.52 19.20 -5.21
C ILE A 143 -33.07 17.85 -4.66
N ALA A 144 -33.95 16.85 -4.61
CA ALA A 144 -33.59 15.51 -4.16
C ALA A 144 -32.49 14.90 -5.05
N GLY A 145 -32.64 14.96 -6.38
CA GLY A 145 -31.64 14.45 -7.32
C GLY A 145 -30.27 15.10 -7.15
N LEU A 146 -30.21 16.43 -6.94
CA LEU A 146 -28.95 17.14 -6.70
C LEU A 146 -28.32 16.81 -5.34
N LEU A 147 -29.13 16.62 -4.30
CA LEU A 147 -28.65 16.35 -2.94
C LEU A 147 -28.12 14.91 -2.80
N PHE A 148 -28.69 13.97 -3.54
CA PHE A 148 -28.23 12.58 -3.58
C PHE A 148 -27.16 12.30 -4.65
N LEU A 149 -26.82 13.27 -5.49
CA LEU A 149 -25.68 13.17 -6.40
C LEU A 149 -24.39 13.31 -5.58
N GLN A 150 -23.59 12.25 -5.50
CA GLN A 150 -22.29 12.34 -4.85
C GLN A 150 -21.34 13.20 -5.71
N LEU A 151 -20.98 14.39 -5.22
CA LEU A 151 -19.83 15.14 -5.71
C LEU A 151 -18.56 14.50 -5.13
N LEU A 152 -17.65 14.13 -6.03
CA LEU A 152 -16.41 13.37 -5.86
C LEU A 152 -15.80 13.35 -4.44
#